data_AF-A0A0K0K4Z7-F1
#
_entry.id   AF-A0A0K0K4Z7-F1
#
_cell.length_a   1.000
_cell.length_b   1.000
_cell.length_c   1.000
_cell.angle_alpha   90.00
_cell.angle_beta   90.00
_cell.angle_gamma   90.00
#
_symmetry.space_group_name_H-M   'P 1'
#
loop_
_entity.id
_entity.type
_entity.pdbx_description
1 polymer ?
#
loop_
_entity_poly.entity_id
_entity_poly.type
_entity_poly.pdbx_seq_one_letter_code
_entity_poly.pdbx_strand_id
1 'polypeptide(L)'
;YCGVGCLVDVKTRHNKIIELRGTKDASANKGMLCAKGAMLGDILDLEGRILYPRIRGSRQEAFQNTTWGNAIAETAGRLREILDKYGADAVAMYGSGQLDTEGWYLANKLFKAHFGSNHLDSNSRLCMASAVVAYNTTLGSDGPPTCYDDIYHSDCIFIAGSNMADAHPVTFQHIRKFRAKNPDHTLIVVDPRFTNTAKSADIYVPVKPGGDIALFHAIAKIVIARGAMNTEFIQQYTNNFDDYIAMLADYDLDYLADEAGLELALIEKVADAFIKSKNLLSFYCMGLGQSSVGTAKNQALIDLHLLLGQICREGAGPFSLTGQPNAMG
;
A
#
# COMPACT_ATOMS: atom_id res chain seq x y z
N TYR A 1 10.08 -9.62 -1.10
CA TYR A 1 9.20 -9.83 0.07
C TYR A 1 8.10 -8.78 0.06
N CYS A 2 7.47 -8.42 1.18
CA CYS A 2 6.33 -7.48 1.19
C CYS A 2 6.35 -6.55 2.40
N GLY A 3 5.56 -5.47 2.34
CA GLY A 3 5.36 -4.47 3.41
C GLY A 3 4.56 -4.94 4.63
N VAL A 4 4.22 -6.24 4.73
CA VAL A 4 3.66 -6.79 5.99
C VAL A 4 4.63 -6.60 7.15
N GLY A 5 5.94 -6.65 6.88
CA GLY A 5 6.96 -6.45 7.92
C GLY A 5 7.02 -7.59 8.93
N CYS A 6 6.86 -8.84 8.48
CA CYS A 6 6.98 -10.00 9.37
C CYS A 6 8.38 -10.05 10.00
N LEU A 7 8.45 -10.09 11.32
CA LEU A 7 9.71 -10.24 12.05
C LEU A 7 10.11 -11.71 12.11
N VAL A 8 11.43 -11.94 12.06
CA VAL A 8 12.05 -13.25 12.05
C VAL A 8 13.09 -13.37 13.16
N ASP A 9 13.08 -14.51 13.86
CA ASP A 9 14.19 -14.92 14.71
C ASP A 9 15.14 -15.77 13.86
N VAL A 10 16.42 -15.42 13.89
CA VAL A 10 17.47 -16.13 13.14
C VAL A 10 18.50 -16.67 14.12
N LYS A 11 18.81 -17.97 14.03
CA LYS A 11 19.97 -18.56 14.71
C LYS A 11 21.08 -18.82 13.72
N THR A 12 22.28 -18.42 14.09
CA THR A 12 23.47 -18.58 13.28
C THR A 12 24.51 -19.45 13.97
N ARG A 13 25.25 -20.24 13.18
CA ARG A 13 26.45 -20.96 13.63
C ARG A 13 27.52 -20.85 12.55
N HIS A 14 28.74 -20.46 12.95
CA HIS A 14 29.86 -20.23 12.01
C HIS A 14 29.46 -19.36 10.80
N ASN A 15 28.78 -18.23 11.05
CA ASN A 15 28.28 -17.29 10.03
C ASN A 15 27.29 -17.88 9.01
N LYS A 16 26.66 -19.01 9.32
CA LYS A 16 25.57 -19.59 8.53
C LYS A 16 24.28 -19.60 9.32
N ILE A 17 23.17 -19.33 8.65
CA ILE A 17 21.83 -19.47 9.23
C ILE A 17 21.55 -20.98 9.36
N ILE A 18 21.20 -21.41 10.56
CA ILE A 18 20.84 -22.81 10.85
C ILE A 18 19.37 -22.98 11.24
N GLU A 19 18.72 -21.89 11.69
CA GLU A 19 17.30 -21.87 12.00
C GLU A 19 16.77 -20.47 11.68
N LEU A 20 15.60 -20.43 11.03
CA LEU A 20 14.84 -19.21 10.78
C LEU A 20 13.37 -19.50 11.07
N ARG A 21 12.74 -18.63 11.85
CA ARG A 21 11.32 -18.76 12.21
C ARG A 21 10.70 -17.38 12.38
N GLY A 22 9.37 -17.29 12.30
CA GLY A 22 8.67 -16.05 12.63
C GLY A 22 8.80 -15.75 14.13
N THR A 23 9.07 -14.49 14.47
CA THR A 23 9.09 -14.02 15.86
C THR A 23 7.68 -14.13 16.46
N LYS A 24 7.54 -14.84 17.57
CA LYS A 24 6.22 -15.18 18.16
C LYS A 24 5.44 -13.96 18.63
N ASP A 25 6.13 -13.03 19.28
CA ASP A 25 5.50 -11.86 19.92
C ASP A 25 5.43 -10.63 19.00
N ALA A 26 5.80 -10.80 17.73
CA ALA A 26 5.71 -9.73 16.74
C ALA A 26 4.26 -9.44 16.35
N SER A 27 3.84 -8.17 16.42
CA SER A 27 2.48 -7.74 16.14
C SER A 27 2.00 -8.14 14.74
N ALA A 28 2.83 -7.91 13.72
CA ALA A 28 2.48 -8.15 12.32
C ALA A 28 2.23 -9.63 11.99
N ASN A 29 3.06 -10.55 12.48
CA ASN A 29 3.01 -11.95 12.06
C ASN A 29 2.67 -12.96 13.14
N LYS A 30 2.79 -12.62 14.43
CA LYS A 30 2.45 -13.50 15.57
C LYS A 30 3.06 -14.92 15.41
N GLY A 31 4.33 -14.98 15.00
CA GLY A 31 5.07 -16.22 14.72
C GLY A 31 4.86 -16.84 13.33
N MET A 32 3.91 -16.36 12.52
CA MET A 32 3.66 -16.89 11.18
C MET A 32 4.68 -16.39 10.16
N LEU A 33 4.91 -17.17 9.11
CA LEU A 33 5.61 -16.75 7.89
C LEU A 33 4.90 -17.33 6.67
N CYS A 34 4.97 -16.62 5.54
CA CYS A 34 4.59 -17.20 4.26
C CYS A 34 5.75 -18.01 3.67
N ALA A 35 5.49 -18.75 2.59
CA ALA A 35 6.51 -19.56 1.91
C ALA A 35 7.79 -18.76 1.59
N LYS A 36 7.65 -17.54 1.05
CA LYS A 36 8.79 -16.65 0.79
C LYS A 36 9.62 -16.41 2.05
N GLY A 37 8.94 -16.04 3.15
CA GLY A 37 9.58 -15.74 4.45
C GLY A 37 10.30 -16.94 5.06
N ALA A 38 9.71 -18.12 4.97
CA ALA A 38 10.30 -19.36 5.48
C ALA A 38 11.59 -19.74 4.73
N MET A 39 11.70 -19.39 3.44
CA MET A 39 12.87 -19.67 2.59
C MET A 39 13.91 -18.53 2.60
N LEU A 40 13.79 -17.54 3.50
CA LEU A 40 14.73 -16.41 3.55
C LEU A 40 16.17 -16.86 3.83
N GLY A 41 16.37 -17.96 4.58
CA GLY A 41 17.70 -18.49 4.85
C GLY A 41 18.43 -18.96 3.60
N ASP A 42 17.70 -19.52 2.62
CA ASP A 42 18.27 -20.14 1.43
C ASP A 42 18.76 -19.12 0.40
N ILE A 43 18.28 -17.88 0.45
CA ILE A 43 18.67 -16.81 -0.50
C ILE A 43 19.82 -15.93 0.01
N LEU A 44 20.29 -16.17 1.24
CA LEU A 44 21.30 -15.33 1.89
C LEU A 44 22.74 -15.81 1.66
N ASP A 45 22.95 -16.84 0.84
CA ASP A 45 24.27 -17.33 0.48
C ASP A 45 25.06 -16.40 -0.47
N LEU A 46 26.26 -16.83 -0.86
CA LEU A 46 27.14 -16.04 -1.73
C LEU A 46 26.94 -16.32 -3.23
N GLU A 47 26.09 -17.29 -3.60
CA GLU A 47 25.91 -17.65 -5.00
C GLU A 47 25.24 -16.49 -5.77
N GLY A 48 25.79 -16.15 -6.93
CA GLY A 48 25.29 -15.04 -7.74
C GLY A 48 25.50 -13.62 -7.15
N ARG A 49 26.16 -13.48 -5.99
CA ARG A 49 26.41 -12.16 -5.36
C ARG A 49 27.53 -11.39 -6.06
N ILE A 50 27.38 -10.07 -6.12
CA ILE A 50 28.46 -9.16 -6.56
C ILE A 50 29.38 -8.92 -5.35
N LEU A 51 30.52 -9.62 -5.31
CA LEU A 51 31.45 -9.61 -4.17
C LEU A 51 32.56 -8.55 -4.26
N TYR A 52 32.74 -7.94 -5.43
CA TYR A 52 33.78 -6.95 -5.68
C TYR A 52 33.20 -5.74 -6.40
N PRO A 53 33.67 -4.51 -6.10
CA PRO A 53 33.39 -3.34 -6.92
C PRO A 53 33.82 -3.59 -8.37
N ARG A 54 33.07 -3.03 -9.32
CA ARG A 54 33.38 -3.15 -10.75
C ARG A 54 33.23 -1.81 -11.47
N ILE A 55 34.13 -1.56 -12.42
CA ILE A 55 34.13 -0.37 -13.28
C ILE A 55 34.26 -0.78 -14.75
N ARG A 56 33.87 0.10 -15.67
CA ARG A 56 34.08 -0.05 -17.12
C ARG A 56 34.45 1.30 -17.71
N GLY A 57 35.35 1.33 -18.71
CA GLY A 57 35.83 2.58 -19.31
C GLY A 57 34.81 3.21 -20.26
N SER A 58 33.99 2.39 -20.91
CA SER A 58 32.93 2.84 -21.82
C SER A 58 31.66 2.00 -21.67
N ARG A 59 30.54 2.45 -22.27
CA ARG A 59 29.27 1.71 -22.23
C ARG A 59 29.35 0.36 -22.97
N GLN A 60 30.26 0.26 -23.92
CA GLN A 60 30.48 -0.90 -24.77
C GLN A 60 31.42 -1.94 -24.14
N GLU A 61 32.18 -1.55 -23.12
CA GLU A 61 33.11 -2.45 -22.43
C GLU A 61 32.44 -3.26 -21.32
N ALA A 62 33.02 -4.44 -21.07
CA ALA A 62 32.65 -5.27 -19.93
C ALA A 62 33.14 -4.65 -18.61
N PHE A 63 32.39 -4.90 -17.54
CA PHE A 63 32.80 -4.54 -16.19
C PHE A 63 34.02 -5.36 -15.74
N GLN A 64 35.00 -4.69 -15.15
CA GLN A 64 36.18 -5.30 -14.55
C GLN A 64 36.21 -5.05 -13.04
N ASN A 65 36.67 -6.05 -12.28
CA ASN A 65 36.82 -5.94 -10.84
C ASN A 65 37.85 -4.85 -10.49
N THR A 66 37.60 -4.16 -9.38
CA THR A 66 38.51 -3.14 -8.86
C THR A 66 38.48 -3.11 -7.32
N THR A 67 39.29 -2.24 -6.71
CA THR A 67 39.31 -2.05 -5.26
C THR A 67 38.24 -1.03 -4.84
N TRP A 68 37.81 -1.09 -3.57
CA TRP A 68 36.88 -0.10 -3.02
C TRP A 68 37.42 1.34 -3.10
N GLY A 69 38.72 1.54 -2.80
CA GLY A 69 39.35 2.85 -2.89
C GLY A 69 39.28 3.43 -4.31
N ASN A 70 39.56 2.61 -5.32
CA ASN A 70 39.48 3.04 -6.72
C ASN A 70 38.02 3.31 -7.16
N ALA A 71 37.08 2.43 -6.81
CA ALA A 71 35.67 2.62 -7.17
C ALA A 71 35.07 3.91 -6.55
N ILE A 72 35.41 4.19 -5.28
CA ILE A 72 34.95 5.40 -4.58
C ILE A 72 35.59 6.64 -5.21
N ALA A 73 36.90 6.63 -5.47
CA ALA A 73 37.60 7.76 -6.08
C ALA A 73 37.08 8.07 -7.48
N GLU A 74 36.89 7.06 -8.32
CA GLU A 74 36.33 7.21 -9.67
C GLU A 74 34.91 7.79 -9.63
N THR A 75 34.04 7.24 -8.77
CA THR A 75 32.66 7.71 -8.63
C THR A 75 32.62 9.15 -8.13
N ALA A 76 33.39 9.48 -7.09
CA ALA A 76 33.44 10.82 -6.52
C ALA A 76 34.04 11.85 -7.49
N GLY A 77 35.12 11.49 -8.19
CA GLY A 77 35.75 12.32 -9.22
C GLY A 77 34.78 12.63 -10.34
N ARG A 78 34.10 11.61 -10.87
CA ARG A 78 33.12 11.80 -11.95
C ARG A 78 31.91 12.63 -11.53
N LEU A 79 31.39 12.40 -10.32
CA LEU A 79 30.31 13.22 -9.78
C LEU A 79 30.75 14.67 -9.62
N ARG A 80 31.95 14.92 -9.08
CA ARG A 80 32.50 16.27 -8.94
C ARG A 80 32.63 16.97 -10.29
N GLU A 81 33.19 16.31 -11.30
CA GLU A 81 33.29 16.85 -12.66
C GLU A 81 31.93 17.27 -13.22
N ILE A 82 30.90 16.44 -13.04
CA ILE A 82 29.54 16.74 -13.51
C ILE A 82 28.94 17.91 -12.77
N LEU A 83 29.07 17.93 -11.44
CA LEU A 83 28.55 19.00 -10.58
C LEU A 83 29.22 20.35 -10.90
N ASP A 84 30.54 20.36 -11.06
CA ASP A 84 31.30 21.58 -11.34
C ASP A 84 31.00 22.14 -12.74
N LYS A 85 30.75 21.25 -13.72
CA LYS A 85 30.51 21.65 -15.12
C LYS A 85 29.04 21.96 -15.43
N TYR A 86 28.10 21.22 -14.86
CA TYR A 86 26.69 21.25 -15.24
C TYR A 86 25.74 21.56 -14.08
N GLY A 87 26.24 21.69 -12.85
CA GLY A 87 25.45 21.98 -11.67
C GLY A 87 24.77 20.75 -11.05
N ALA A 88 24.06 20.99 -9.95
CA ALA A 88 23.48 19.95 -9.09
C ALA A 88 22.44 19.08 -9.81
N ASP A 89 21.61 19.69 -10.66
CA ASP A 89 20.51 19.03 -11.35
C ASP A 89 20.97 18.09 -12.48
N ALA A 90 22.26 18.08 -12.83
CA ALA A 90 22.83 17.13 -13.78
C ALA A 90 23.08 15.74 -13.17
N VAL A 91 22.91 15.58 -11.86
CA VAL A 91 23.04 14.31 -11.14
C VAL A 91 21.68 13.91 -10.58
N ALA A 92 21.37 12.61 -10.65
CA ALA A 92 20.16 12.05 -10.05
C ALA A 92 20.46 10.76 -9.28
N MET A 93 19.63 10.44 -8.30
CA MET A 93 19.61 9.15 -7.63
C MET A 93 18.23 8.50 -7.74
N TYR A 94 18.24 7.21 -8.06
CA TYR A 94 17.06 6.36 -8.05
C TYR A 94 17.21 5.29 -6.96
N GLY A 95 16.53 5.50 -5.84
CA GLY A 95 16.54 4.61 -4.69
C GLY A 95 15.42 3.58 -4.70
N SER A 96 15.14 3.02 -3.52
CA SER A 96 14.14 1.96 -3.37
C SER A 96 13.54 1.97 -1.97
N GLY A 97 12.23 1.69 -1.84
CA GLY A 97 11.59 1.35 -0.56
C GLY A 97 12.03 -0.01 0.04
N GLN A 98 13.18 -0.53 -0.38
CA GLN A 98 13.88 -1.67 0.21
C GLN A 98 15.23 -1.27 0.80
N LEU A 99 15.66 -0.02 0.62
CA LEU A 99 16.78 0.53 1.37
C LEU A 99 16.42 0.61 2.84
N ASP A 100 17.42 0.51 3.70
CA ASP A 100 17.31 0.93 5.08
C ASP A 100 17.00 2.44 5.16
N THR A 101 16.26 2.83 6.19
CA THR A 101 15.83 4.21 6.40
C THR A 101 17.03 5.14 6.54
N GLU A 102 18.09 4.68 7.19
CA GLU A 102 19.34 5.40 7.39
C GLU A 102 20.04 5.68 6.05
N GLY A 103 20.12 4.69 5.17
CA GLY A 103 20.66 4.83 3.82
C GLY A 103 19.87 5.82 2.97
N TRP A 104 18.53 5.77 3.03
CA TRP A 104 17.67 6.73 2.33
C TRP A 104 17.78 8.15 2.90
N TYR A 105 17.93 8.28 4.22
CA TYR A 105 18.17 9.55 4.90
C TYR A 105 19.50 10.18 4.48
N LEU A 106 20.58 9.38 4.45
CA LEU A 106 21.90 9.85 4.02
C LEU A 106 21.88 10.30 2.55
N ALA A 107 21.21 9.55 1.68
CA ALA A 107 21.01 9.92 0.28
C ALA A 107 20.25 11.25 0.13
N ASN A 108 19.14 11.41 0.88
CA ASN A 108 18.38 12.67 0.89
C ASN A 108 19.25 13.85 1.35
N LYS A 109 20.03 13.66 2.42
CA LYS A 109 20.92 14.70 2.94
C LYS A 109 22.02 15.07 1.94
N LEU A 110 22.62 14.08 1.27
CA LEU A 110 23.62 14.32 0.24
C LEU A 110 23.05 15.14 -0.93
N PHE A 111 21.91 14.74 -1.47
CA PHE A 111 21.31 15.44 -2.62
C PHE A 111 20.76 16.82 -2.26
N LYS A 112 19.91 16.90 -1.23
CA LYS A 112 19.19 18.14 -0.91
C LYS A 112 20.06 19.13 -0.16
N ALA A 113 20.80 18.69 0.85
CA ALA A 113 21.55 19.61 1.71
C ALA A 113 22.97 19.89 1.20
N HIS A 114 23.61 18.95 0.50
CA HIS A 114 24.98 19.15 0.02
C HIS A 114 25.04 19.52 -1.47
N PHE A 115 24.39 18.76 -2.36
CA PHE A 115 24.37 19.11 -3.79
C PHE A 115 23.42 20.27 -4.07
N GLY A 116 22.33 20.41 -3.32
CA GLY A 116 21.30 21.42 -3.56
C GLY A 116 20.34 21.04 -4.68
N SER A 117 20.12 19.74 -4.91
CA SER A 117 19.17 19.22 -5.90
C SER A 117 18.09 18.36 -5.27
N ASN A 118 16.90 18.39 -5.89
CA ASN A 118 15.78 17.51 -5.56
C ASN A 118 15.69 16.31 -6.50
N HIS A 119 16.68 16.05 -7.35
CA HIS A 119 16.72 14.91 -8.29
C HIS A 119 17.04 13.58 -7.59
N LEU A 120 16.25 13.27 -6.57
CA LEU A 120 16.23 11.99 -5.89
C LEU A 120 14.80 11.49 -5.85
N ASP A 121 14.59 10.26 -6.33
CA ASP A 121 13.30 9.57 -6.27
C ASP A 121 13.54 8.07 -6.06
N SER A 122 12.49 7.28 -5.92
CA SER A 122 12.59 5.83 -5.69
C SER A 122 11.49 5.07 -6.40
N ASN A 123 11.65 3.75 -6.47
CA ASN A 123 10.57 2.88 -6.93
C ASN A 123 9.27 2.97 -6.11
N SER A 124 9.29 3.56 -4.90
CA SER A 124 8.07 3.83 -4.12
C SER A 124 7.12 4.78 -4.85
N ARG A 125 7.64 5.64 -5.76
CA ARG A 125 6.81 6.47 -6.67
C ARG A 125 5.93 5.62 -7.58
N LEU A 126 6.39 4.43 -7.99
CA LEU A 126 5.65 3.49 -8.83
C LEU A 126 4.60 2.68 -8.04
N CYS A 127 4.51 2.91 -6.73
CA CYS A 127 3.73 2.11 -5.80
C CYS A 127 2.80 2.98 -4.94
N MET A 128 3.36 3.68 -3.94
CA MET A 128 2.59 4.31 -2.86
C MET A 128 2.18 5.76 -3.13
N ALA A 129 2.77 6.39 -4.15
CA ALA A 129 2.53 7.75 -4.59
C ALA A 129 1.09 8.26 -4.47
N SER A 130 0.14 7.50 -5.03
CA SER A 130 -1.27 7.86 -5.06
C SER A 130 -1.91 7.87 -3.67
N ALA A 131 -1.57 6.88 -2.83
CA ALA A 131 -2.05 6.79 -1.46
C ALA A 131 -1.48 7.91 -0.58
N VAL A 132 -0.19 8.24 -0.73
CA VAL A 132 0.46 9.35 -0.01
C VAL A 132 -0.27 10.67 -0.26
N VAL A 133 -0.55 10.98 -1.53
CA VAL A 133 -1.25 12.22 -1.87
C VAL A 133 -2.69 12.20 -1.35
N ALA A 134 -3.39 11.06 -1.47
CA ALA A 134 -4.75 10.93 -0.98
C ALA A 134 -4.82 11.15 0.54
N TYR A 135 -4.02 10.43 1.33
CA TYR A 135 -4.01 10.59 2.79
C TYR A 135 -3.63 12.01 3.22
N ASN A 136 -2.61 12.63 2.61
CA ASN A 136 -2.25 14.01 2.96
C ASN A 136 -3.37 15.00 2.64
N THR A 137 -4.08 14.82 1.51
CA THR A 137 -5.12 15.77 1.08
C THR A 137 -6.46 15.55 1.77
N THR A 138 -6.76 14.35 2.28
CA THR A 138 -8.01 14.06 3.00
C THR A 138 -7.85 14.05 4.51
N LEU A 139 -6.76 13.49 5.04
CA LEU A 139 -6.52 13.31 6.48
C LEU A 139 -5.41 14.20 7.04
N GLY A 140 -4.68 14.92 6.18
CA GLY A 140 -3.63 15.87 6.60
C GLY A 140 -2.29 15.24 6.98
N SER A 141 -2.16 13.91 6.93
CA SER A 141 -0.90 13.19 7.16
C SER A 141 -0.86 11.94 6.31
N ASP A 142 0.33 11.57 5.84
CA ASP A 142 0.58 10.26 5.24
C ASP A 142 0.46 9.14 6.29
N GLY A 143 0.19 7.93 5.80
CA GLY A 143 0.06 6.72 6.58
C GLY A 143 -1.39 6.35 6.92
N PRO A 144 -1.70 5.05 7.01
CA PRO A 144 -3.03 4.60 7.41
C PRO A 144 -3.32 4.98 8.88
N PRO A 145 -4.55 5.42 9.21
CA PRO A 145 -4.97 5.67 10.60
C PRO A 145 -5.25 4.37 11.39
N THR A 146 -5.01 3.21 10.78
CA THR A 146 -5.31 1.87 11.29
C THR A 146 -4.03 1.04 11.46
N CYS A 147 -4.14 -0.08 12.18
CA CYS A 147 -3.09 -1.05 12.39
C CYS A 147 -3.58 -2.48 12.10
N TYR A 148 -2.67 -3.47 12.10
CA TYR A 148 -3.05 -4.85 11.78
C TYR A 148 -3.98 -5.49 12.81
N ASP A 149 -3.97 -5.02 14.05
CA ASP A 149 -4.86 -5.57 15.08
C ASP A 149 -6.34 -5.20 14.83
N ASP A 150 -6.63 -4.14 14.06
CA ASP A 150 -8.00 -3.77 13.67
C ASP A 150 -8.75 -4.91 12.95
N ILE A 151 -8.03 -5.86 12.34
CA ILE A 151 -8.63 -7.09 11.77
C ILE A 151 -9.51 -7.80 12.81
N TYR A 152 -9.06 -7.88 14.07
CA TYR A 152 -9.75 -8.61 15.13
C TYR A 152 -10.88 -7.83 15.80
N HIS A 153 -11.02 -6.55 15.47
CA HIS A 153 -12.05 -5.65 16.01
C HIS A 153 -13.08 -5.23 14.95
N SER A 154 -12.84 -5.58 13.68
CA SER A 154 -13.76 -5.37 12.57
C SER A 154 -14.90 -6.40 12.56
N ASP A 155 -16.07 -6.01 12.03
CA ASP A 155 -17.17 -6.92 11.68
C ASP A 155 -17.40 -7.01 10.16
N CYS A 156 -16.88 -6.04 9.41
CA CYS A 156 -16.82 -6.06 7.96
C CYS A 156 -15.42 -5.69 7.47
N ILE A 157 -14.88 -6.50 6.55
CA ILE A 157 -13.67 -6.17 5.80
C ILE A 157 -14.00 -5.95 4.34
N PHE A 158 -13.56 -4.81 3.81
CA PHE A 158 -13.69 -4.43 2.40
C PHE A 158 -12.32 -4.40 1.73
N ILE A 159 -12.04 -5.33 0.83
CA ILE A 159 -10.76 -5.39 0.11
C ILE A 159 -10.96 -4.84 -1.30
N ALA A 160 -10.30 -3.73 -1.65
CA ALA A 160 -10.40 -3.11 -2.97
C ALA A 160 -9.05 -3.12 -3.72
N GLY A 161 -9.03 -3.67 -4.93
CA GLY A 161 -7.85 -3.67 -5.80
C GLY A 161 -6.61 -4.33 -5.16
N SER A 162 -6.81 -5.40 -4.38
CA SER A 162 -5.73 -6.08 -3.67
C SER A 162 -5.88 -7.60 -3.67
N ASN A 163 -4.87 -8.29 -4.20
CA ASN A 163 -4.75 -9.74 -4.11
C ASN A 163 -3.93 -10.14 -2.86
N MET A 164 -4.50 -9.88 -1.68
CA MET A 164 -3.82 -10.08 -0.40
C MET A 164 -3.34 -11.53 -0.18
N ALA A 165 -4.06 -12.53 -0.70
CA ALA A 165 -3.68 -13.94 -0.57
C ALA A 165 -2.25 -14.21 -1.08
N ASP A 166 -1.82 -13.52 -2.13
CA ASP A 166 -0.51 -13.72 -2.76
C ASP A 166 0.48 -12.58 -2.43
N ALA A 167 -0.01 -11.34 -2.34
CA ALA A 167 0.79 -10.13 -2.13
C ALA A 167 1.10 -9.88 -0.65
N HIS A 168 0.14 -10.14 0.25
CA HIS A 168 0.26 -9.93 1.70
C HIS A 168 -0.20 -11.17 2.49
N PRO A 169 0.40 -12.36 2.27
CA PRO A 169 -0.22 -13.62 2.68
C PRO A 169 -0.42 -13.76 4.19
N VAL A 170 0.48 -13.20 5.00
CA VAL A 170 0.38 -13.27 6.47
C VAL A 170 -0.79 -12.43 6.98
N THR A 171 -0.96 -11.20 6.47
CA THR A 171 -2.14 -10.37 6.79
C THR A 171 -3.42 -11.06 6.36
N PHE A 172 -3.46 -11.67 5.16
CA PHE A 172 -4.63 -12.41 4.71
C PHE A 172 -4.91 -13.66 5.56
N GLN A 173 -3.88 -14.34 6.06
CA GLN A 173 -4.04 -15.47 6.98
C GLN A 173 -4.64 -15.05 8.33
N HIS A 174 -4.33 -13.85 8.83
CA HIS A 174 -5.01 -13.30 10.01
C HIS A 174 -6.51 -13.15 9.76
N ILE A 175 -6.90 -12.55 8.62
CA ILE A 175 -8.30 -12.41 8.21
C ILE A 175 -8.98 -13.79 8.15
N ARG A 176 -8.40 -14.75 7.43
CA ARG A 176 -8.98 -16.10 7.30
C ARG A 176 -9.16 -16.82 8.63
N LYS A 177 -8.15 -16.76 9.52
CA LYS A 177 -8.20 -17.39 10.84
C LYS A 177 -9.22 -16.72 11.75
N PHE A 178 -9.35 -15.40 11.68
CA PHE A 178 -10.33 -14.65 12.44
C PHE A 178 -11.75 -15.00 11.98
N ARG A 179 -12.01 -14.95 10.67
CA ARG A 179 -13.32 -15.30 10.09
C ARG A 179 -13.76 -16.73 10.34
N ALA A 180 -12.83 -17.69 10.33
CA ALA A 180 -13.14 -19.08 10.65
C ALA A 180 -13.72 -19.27 12.07
N LYS A 181 -13.49 -18.32 12.98
CA LYS A 181 -14.05 -18.31 14.35
C LYS A 181 -15.24 -17.35 14.51
N ASN A 182 -15.51 -16.52 13.51
CA ASN A 182 -16.52 -15.45 13.55
C ASN A 182 -17.33 -15.51 12.24
N PRO A 183 -18.30 -16.44 12.12
CA PRO A 183 -19.01 -16.70 10.87
C PRO A 183 -19.87 -15.53 10.38
N ASP A 184 -20.24 -14.61 11.28
CA ASP A 184 -20.99 -13.39 10.94
C ASP A 184 -20.10 -12.26 10.36
N HIS A 185 -18.77 -12.46 10.35
CA HIS A 185 -17.82 -11.49 9.80
C HIS A 185 -17.89 -11.46 8.27
N THR A 186 -18.25 -10.29 7.74
CA THR A 186 -18.48 -10.09 6.30
C THR A 186 -17.18 -9.71 5.60
N LEU A 187 -16.84 -10.42 4.52
CA LEU A 187 -15.71 -10.12 3.65
C LEU A 187 -16.20 -9.79 2.23
N ILE A 188 -15.90 -8.57 1.81
CA ILE A 188 -16.20 -8.04 0.48
C ILE A 188 -14.88 -7.89 -0.28
N VAL A 189 -14.83 -8.35 -1.53
CA VAL A 189 -13.64 -8.21 -2.39
C VAL A 189 -14.03 -7.59 -3.71
N VAL A 190 -13.46 -6.41 -3.99
CA VAL A 190 -13.58 -5.66 -5.24
C VAL A 190 -12.30 -5.83 -6.04
N ASP A 191 -12.38 -6.55 -7.14
CA ASP A 191 -11.27 -6.78 -8.07
C ASP A 191 -11.85 -7.22 -9.42
N PRO A 192 -11.42 -6.67 -10.58
CA PRO A 192 -11.82 -7.20 -11.88
C PRO A 192 -11.47 -8.69 -12.06
N ARG A 193 -10.50 -9.21 -11.30
CA ARG A 193 -10.01 -10.59 -11.38
C ARG A 193 -10.52 -11.42 -10.20
N PHE A 194 -11.01 -12.63 -10.51
CA PHE A 194 -11.39 -13.61 -9.49
C PHE A 194 -10.15 -14.34 -8.93
N THR A 195 -9.47 -13.72 -7.98
CA THR A 195 -8.25 -14.22 -7.33
C THR A 195 -8.54 -15.19 -6.17
N ASN A 196 -7.49 -15.76 -5.56
CA ASN A 196 -7.62 -16.53 -4.31
C ASN A 196 -8.18 -15.69 -3.15
N THR A 197 -7.96 -14.36 -3.20
CA THR A 197 -8.56 -13.41 -2.26
C THR A 197 -10.07 -13.36 -2.48
N ALA A 198 -10.51 -13.14 -3.73
CA ALA A 198 -11.93 -13.11 -4.11
C ALA A 198 -12.67 -14.41 -3.82
N LYS A 199 -12.02 -15.56 -4.00
CA LYS A 199 -12.59 -16.89 -3.67
C LYS A 199 -13.01 -17.03 -2.20
N SER A 200 -12.44 -16.23 -1.30
CA SER A 200 -12.75 -16.27 0.14
C SER A 200 -13.86 -15.29 0.54
N ALA A 201 -14.34 -14.46 -0.39
CA ALA A 201 -15.30 -13.39 -0.13
C ALA A 201 -16.74 -13.92 0.00
N ASP A 202 -17.55 -13.25 0.84
CA ASP A 202 -19.00 -13.44 0.86
C ASP A 202 -19.67 -12.64 -0.27
N ILE A 203 -19.05 -11.51 -0.64
CA ILE A 203 -19.45 -10.67 -1.77
C ILE A 203 -18.22 -10.40 -2.64
N TYR A 204 -18.21 -10.99 -3.83
CA TYR A 204 -17.24 -10.64 -4.88
C TYR A 204 -17.85 -9.60 -5.82
N VAL A 205 -17.10 -8.53 -6.07
CA VAL A 205 -17.50 -7.41 -6.91
C VAL A 205 -16.53 -7.31 -8.10
N PRO A 206 -16.91 -7.84 -9.27
CA PRO A 206 -16.08 -7.84 -10.48
C PRO A 206 -16.12 -6.47 -11.17
N VAL A 207 -15.70 -5.41 -10.47
CA VAL A 207 -15.72 -4.04 -11.02
C VAL A 207 -14.95 -4.00 -12.34
N LYS A 208 -15.45 -3.25 -13.32
CA LYS A 208 -14.74 -2.99 -14.57
C LYS A 208 -13.43 -2.25 -14.27
N PRO A 209 -12.32 -2.54 -14.98
CA PRO A 209 -11.08 -1.77 -14.81
C PRO A 209 -11.32 -0.25 -14.95
N GLY A 210 -11.05 0.50 -13.88
CA GLY A 210 -11.28 1.95 -13.83
C GLY A 210 -12.62 2.38 -13.20
N GLY A 211 -13.55 1.45 -13.00
CA GLY A 211 -14.90 1.72 -12.46
C GLY A 211 -14.97 1.95 -10.94
N ASP A 212 -13.83 1.98 -10.25
CA ASP A 212 -13.76 2.02 -8.78
C ASP A 212 -14.40 3.30 -8.20
N ILE A 213 -14.14 4.47 -8.81
CA ILE A 213 -14.72 5.74 -8.35
C ILE A 213 -16.24 5.71 -8.49
N ALA A 214 -16.74 5.21 -9.62
CA ALA A 214 -18.17 5.09 -9.87
C ALA A 214 -18.85 4.16 -8.86
N LEU A 215 -18.21 3.02 -8.56
CA LEU A 215 -18.65 2.11 -7.49
C LEU A 215 -18.72 2.83 -6.14
N PHE A 216 -17.67 3.54 -5.74
CA PHE A 216 -17.62 4.20 -4.43
C PHE A 216 -18.66 5.33 -4.32
N HIS A 217 -18.84 6.12 -5.38
CA HIS A 217 -19.89 7.15 -5.44
C HIS A 217 -21.30 6.55 -5.43
N ALA A 218 -21.52 5.42 -6.10
CA ALA A 218 -22.81 4.73 -6.06
C ALA A 218 -23.15 4.22 -4.65
N ILE A 219 -22.17 3.64 -3.96
CA ILE A 219 -22.31 3.25 -2.55
C ILE A 219 -22.63 4.46 -1.68
N ALA A 220 -21.90 5.57 -1.85
CA ALA A 220 -22.13 6.81 -1.09
C ALA A 220 -23.57 7.32 -1.29
N LYS A 221 -24.05 7.39 -2.54
CA LYS A 221 -25.42 7.81 -2.87
C LYS A 221 -26.47 6.91 -2.21
N ILE A 222 -26.26 5.60 -2.19
CA ILE A 222 -27.19 4.67 -1.52
C ILE A 222 -27.19 4.87 -0.01
N VAL A 223 -26.01 5.04 0.62
CA VAL A 223 -25.88 5.35 2.05
C VAL A 223 -26.60 6.65 2.42
N ILE A 224 -26.41 7.70 1.60
CA ILE A 224 -27.07 9.01 1.76
C ILE A 224 -28.59 8.85 1.65
N ALA A 225 -29.07 8.22 0.57
CA ALA A 225 -30.49 8.07 0.30
C ALA A 225 -31.23 7.25 1.38
N ARG A 226 -30.53 6.31 2.02
CA ARG A 226 -31.04 5.49 3.13
C ARG A 226 -30.88 6.15 4.50
N GLY A 227 -30.34 7.37 4.57
CA GLY A 227 -30.17 8.10 5.83
C GLY A 227 -29.16 7.47 6.79
N ALA A 228 -28.21 6.70 6.27
CA ALA A 228 -27.26 5.92 7.07
C ALA A 228 -25.90 6.61 7.29
N MET A 229 -25.79 7.89 6.91
CA MET A 229 -24.60 8.69 7.17
C MET A 229 -24.42 9.00 8.66
N ASN A 230 -23.18 9.23 9.07
CA ASN A 230 -22.91 9.75 10.41
C ASN A 230 -22.92 11.28 10.40
N THR A 231 -24.12 11.87 10.48
CA THR A 231 -24.32 13.33 10.40
C THR A 231 -23.52 14.10 11.45
N GLU A 232 -23.45 13.61 12.69
CA GLU A 232 -22.69 14.28 13.75
C GLU A 232 -21.19 14.30 13.43
N PHE A 233 -20.64 13.17 12.97
CA PHE A 233 -19.24 13.08 12.58
C PHE A 233 -18.92 14.02 11.41
N ILE A 234 -19.76 14.03 10.37
CA ILE A 234 -19.60 14.90 9.20
C ILE A 234 -19.57 16.37 9.61
N GLN A 235 -20.52 16.79 10.45
CA GLN A 235 -20.62 18.19 10.90
C GLN A 235 -19.43 18.63 11.76
N GLN A 236 -18.89 17.73 12.59
CA GLN A 236 -17.82 18.07 13.53
C GLN A 236 -16.41 17.92 12.95
N TYR A 237 -16.19 16.93 12.07
CA TYR A 237 -14.85 16.45 11.71
C TYR A 237 -14.56 16.43 10.21
N THR A 238 -15.48 16.90 9.36
CA THR A 238 -15.24 16.99 7.91
C THR A 238 -15.45 18.41 7.38
N ASN A 239 -15.04 18.65 6.14
CA ASN A 239 -15.28 19.87 5.39
C ASN A 239 -15.84 19.53 3.99
N ASN A 240 -16.34 20.55 3.29
CA ASN A 240 -16.80 20.45 1.90
C ASN A 240 -17.89 19.39 1.64
N PHE A 241 -18.69 19.03 2.65
CA PHE A 241 -19.77 18.04 2.50
C PHE A 241 -20.83 18.50 1.51
N ASP A 242 -21.24 19.76 1.55
CA ASP A 242 -22.24 20.31 0.62
C ASP A 242 -21.75 20.26 -0.84
N ASP A 243 -20.47 20.57 -1.09
CA ASP A 243 -19.84 20.45 -2.41
C ASP A 243 -19.79 19.00 -2.88
N TYR A 244 -19.50 18.06 -1.96
CA TYR A 244 -19.52 16.63 -2.26
C TYR A 244 -20.93 16.15 -2.65
N ILE A 245 -21.97 16.57 -1.93
CA ILE A 245 -23.36 16.25 -2.27
C ILE A 245 -23.77 16.86 -3.61
N ALA A 246 -23.39 18.11 -3.88
CA ALA A 246 -23.65 18.76 -5.17
C ALA A 246 -22.98 17.99 -6.31
N MET A 247 -21.72 17.59 -6.16
CA MET A 247 -21.01 16.77 -7.15
C MET A 247 -21.69 15.41 -7.37
N LEU A 248 -22.11 14.74 -6.30
CA LEU A 248 -22.82 13.46 -6.43
C LEU A 248 -24.18 13.61 -7.11
N ALA A 249 -24.82 14.77 -7.05
CA ALA A 249 -26.12 15.01 -7.68
C ALA A 249 -26.03 15.01 -9.23
N ASP A 250 -24.86 15.30 -9.81
CA ASP A 250 -24.65 15.30 -11.26
C ASP A 250 -24.64 13.91 -11.89
N TYR A 251 -24.62 12.84 -11.09
CA TYR A 251 -24.49 11.45 -11.57
C TYR A 251 -25.62 10.56 -11.04
N ASP A 252 -26.47 10.06 -11.93
CA ASP A 252 -27.53 9.11 -11.55
C ASP A 252 -26.96 7.73 -11.17
N LEU A 253 -27.68 6.98 -10.32
CA LEU A 253 -27.24 5.66 -9.86
C LEU A 253 -27.03 4.67 -11.01
N ASP A 254 -27.91 4.69 -12.02
CA ASP A 254 -27.79 3.81 -13.19
C ASP A 254 -26.53 4.13 -14.01
N TYR A 255 -26.18 5.42 -14.14
CA TYR A 255 -24.94 5.83 -14.79
C TYR A 255 -23.71 5.33 -14.03
N LEU A 256 -23.69 5.51 -12.70
CA LEU A 256 -22.57 5.03 -11.88
C LEU A 256 -22.44 3.50 -11.90
N ALA A 257 -23.56 2.78 -11.94
CA ALA A 257 -23.58 1.33 -12.07
C ALA A 257 -22.99 0.86 -13.42
N ASP A 258 -23.37 1.50 -14.52
CA ASP A 258 -22.83 1.22 -15.86
C ASP A 258 -21.32 1.54 -15.96
N GLU A 259 -20.88 2.69 -15.43
CA GLU A 259 -19.46 3.05 -15.39
C GLU A 259 -18.64 2.08 -14.53
N ALA A 260 -19.21 1.60 -13.42
CA ALA A 260 -18.61 0.55 -12.60
C ALA A 260 -18.62 -0.83 -13.29
N GLY A 261 -19.48 -1.01 -14.31
CA GLY A 261 -19.72 -2.28 -14.99
C GLY A 261 -20.40 -3.32 -14.10
N LEU A 262 -21.34 -2.88 -13.25
CA LEU A 262 -21.99 -3.70 -12.24
C LEU A 262 -23.51 -3.53 -12.28
N GLU A 263 -24.22 -4.61 -11.96
CA GLU A 263 -25.66 -4.54 -11.69
C GLU A 263 -25.91 -3.73 -10.41
N LEU A 264 -26.90 -2.82 -10.44
CA LEU A 264 -27.25 -1.98 -9.29
C LEU A 264 -27.53 -2.81 -8.02
N ALA A 265 -28.19 -3.96 -8.17
CA ALA A 265 -28.49 -4.87 -7.06
C ALA A 265 -27.23 -5.37 -6.32
N LEU A 266 -26.10 -5.52 -7.03
CA LEU A 266 -24.83 -5.89 -6.39
C LEU A 266 -24.24 -4.72 -5.61
N ILE A 267 -24.34 -3.50 -6.14
CA ILE A 267 -23.91 -2.28 -5.45
C ILE A 267 -24.76 -2.06 -4.19
N GLU A 268 -26.07 -2.23 -4.28
CA GLU A 268 -26.97 -2.17 -3.12
C GLU A 268 -26.60 -3.19 -2.05
N LYS A 269 -26.26 -4.43 -2.45
CA LYS A 269 -25.80 -5.46 -1.52
C LYS A 269 -24.52 -5.07 -0.78
N VAL A 270 -23.58 -4.39 -1.45
CA VAL A 270 -22.36 -3.85 -0.82
C VAL A 270 -22.71 -2.71 0.13
N ALA A 271 -23.57 -1.78 -0.30
CA ALA A 271 -24.03 -0.67 0.54
C ALA A 271 -24.76 -1.17 1.79
N ASP A 272 -25.59 -2.21 1.69
CA ASP A 272 -26.25 -2.86 2.83
C ASP A 272 -25.24 -3.39 3.86
N ALA A 273 -24.16 -4.01 3.39
CA ALA A 273 -23.11 -4.48 4.28
C ALA A 273 -22.38 -3.33 4.97
N PHE A 274 -22.16 -2.21 4.28
CA PHE A 274 -21.55 -1.00 4.86
C PHE A 274 -22.46 -0.38 5.93
N ILE A 275 -23.76 -0.26 5.64
CA ILE A 275 -24.76 0.30 6.57
C ILE A 275 -24.92 -0.57 7.81
N LYS A 276 -24.88 -1.90 7.65
CA LYS A 276 -25.02 -2.85 8.77
C LYS A 276 -23.75 -2.95 9.63
N SER A 277 -22.58 -2.68 9.06
CA SER A 277 -21.30 -2.82 9.75
C SER A 277 -21.17 -1.82 10.89
N LYS A 278 -20.79 -2.33 12.06
CA LYS A 278 -20.38 -1.51 13.20
C LYS A 278 -18.97 -1.00 13.00
N ASN A 279 -18.05 -1.87 12.58
CA ASN A 279 -16.63 -1.58 12.42
C ASN A 279 -16.15 -2.04 11.04
N LEU A 280 -16.10 -1.07 10.11
CA LEU A 280 -15.73 -1.29 8.71
C LEU A 280 -14.24 -1.02 8.51
N LEU A 281 -13.48 -2.06 8.19
CA LEU A 281 -12.06 -1.97 7.88
C LEU A 281 -11.83 -2.21 6.38
N SER A 282 -11.25 -1.24 5.68
CA SER A 282 -10.91 -1.40 4.27
C SER A 282 -9.44 -1.69 4.06
N PHE A 283 -9.10 -2.62 3.18
CA PHE A 283 -7.74 -2.84 2.68
C PHE A 283 -7.66 -2.55 1.19
N TYR A 284 -6.67 -1.78 0.76
CA TYR A 284 -6.47 -1.52 -0.67
C TYR A 284 -5.01 -1.46 -1.07
N CYS A 285 -4.71 -1.65 -2.35
CA CYS A 285 -3.34 -1.75 -2.86
C CYS A 285 -3.24 -1.22 -4.30
N MET A 286 -2.40 -1.85 -5.14
CA MET A 286 -2.03 -1.33 -6.45
C MET A 286 -3.18 -1.25 -7.46
N GLY A 287 -4.29 -2.00 -7.28
CA GLY A 287 -5.46 -1.83 -8.14
C GLY A 287 -6.07 -0.43 -8.06
N LEU A 288 -5.94 0.24 -6.91
CA LEU A 288 -6.31 1.65 -6.75
C LEU A 288 -5.11 2.57 -7.03
N GLY A 289 -3.91 2.20 -6.55
CA GLY A 289 -2.72 3.06 -6.62
C GLY A 289 -2.12 3.26 -8.02
N GLN A 290 -2.03 2.20 -8.83
CA GLN A 290 -1.39 2.22 -10.16
C GLN A 290 -2.38 2.61 -11.25
N SER A 291 -2.80 3.88 -11.20
CA SER A 291 -3.78 4.45 -12.12
C SER A 291 -3.46 5.92 -12.38
N SER A 292 -3.80 6.42 -13.57
CA SER A 292 -3.74 7.85 -13.90
C SER A 292 -4.63 8.72 -12.98
N VAL A 293 -5.65 8.11 -12.38
CA VAL A 293 -6.55 8.73 -11.39
C VAL A 293 -6.43 8.06 -10.02
N GLY A 294 -5.26 7.49 -9.71
CA GLY A 294 -5.05 6.72 -8.50
C GLY A 294 -5.35 7.50 -7.23
N THR A 295 -4.91 8.76 -7.13
CA THR A 295 -5.24 9.64 -5.99
C THR A 295 -6.75 9.76 -5.79
N ALA A 296 -7.52 10.03 -6.84
CA ALA A 296 -8.97 10.17 -6.75
C ALA A 296 -9.66 8.86 -6.32
N LYS A 297 -9.18 7.69 -6.76
CA LYS A 297 -9.69 6.39 -6.29
C LYS A 297 -9.50 6.20 -4.78
N ASN A 298 -8.33 6.61 -4.27
CA ASN A 298 -8.00 6.48 -2.86
C ASN A 298 -8.83 7.46 -2.02
N GLN A 299 -8.99 8.70 -2.50
CA GLN A 299 -9.84 9.72 -1.87
C GLN A 299 -11.30 9.25 -1.79
N ALA A 300 -11.89 8.79 -2.89
CA ALA A 300 -13.28 8.32 -2.90
C ALA A 300 -13.55 7.15 -1.92
N LEU A 301 -12.57 6.27 -1.69
CA LEU A 301 -12.67 5.24 -0.65
C LEU A 301 -12.57 5.84 0.76
N ILE A 302 -11.66 6.78 0.99
CA ILE A 302 -11.54 7.48 2.28
C ILE A 302 -12.82 8.26 2.59
N ASP A 303 -13.41 8.92 1.59
CA ASP A 303 -14.66 9.68 1.73
C ASP A 303 -15.82 8.80 2.20
N LEU A 304 -15.90 7.54 1.75
CA LEU A 304 -16.87 6.57 2.28
C LEU A 304 -16.69 6.30 3.78
N HIS A 305 -15.45 6.19 4.25
CA HIS A 305 -15.18 6.05 5.68
C HIS A 305 -15.56 7.31 6.45
N LEU A 306 -15.31 8.51 5.90
CA LEU A 306 -15.69 9.77 6.52
C LEU A 306 -17.21 9.95 6.57
N LEU A 307 -17.92 9.60 5.49
CA LEU A 307 -19.39 9.63 5.38
C LEU A 307 -20.07 8.77 6.45
N LEU A 308 -19.46 7.63 6.79
CA LEU A 308 -19.97 6.69 7.80
C LEU A 308 -19.37 6.91 9.20
N GLY A 309 -18.41 7.82 9.37
CA GLY A 309 -17.61 7.94 10.60
C GLY A 309 -16.87 6.64 10.97
N GLN A 310 -16.46 5.85 9.98
CA GLN A 310 -15.75 4.57 10.12
C GLN A 310 -14.24 4.79 10.12
N ILE A 311 -13.73 5.59 11.06
CA ILE A 311 -12.31 5.95 11.22
C ILE A 311 -12.03 6.33 12.68
N CYS A 312 -10.77 6.29 13.12
CA CYS A 312 -10.33 6.68 14.47
C CYS A 312 -10.99 5.88 15.61
N ARG A 313 -11.35 4.63 15.34
CA ARG A 313 -11.86 3.66 16.34
C ARG A 313 -11.41 2.25 15.98
N GLU A 314 -11.31 1.39 16.99
CA GLU A 314 -10.85 0.02 16.82
C GLU A 314 -11.69 -0.73 15.77
N GLY A 315 -11.00 -1.36 14.83
CA GLY A 315 -11.62 -2.15 13.78
C GLY A 315 -12.19 -1.36 12.62
N ALA A 316 -12.01 -0.03 12.55
CA ALA A 316 -12.57 0.78 11.48
C ALA A 316 -11.57 1.76 10.87
N GLY A 317 -11.50 1.79 9.54
CA GLY A 317 -10.72 2.77 8.80
C GLY A 317 -10.21 2.32 7.43
N PRO A 318 -9.73 3.27 6.62
CA PRO A 318 -9.10 2.98 5.34
C PRO A 318 -7.62 2.60 5.53
N PHE A 319 -7.26 1.36 5.18
CA PHE A 319 -5.90 0.82 5.29
C PHE A 319 -5.26 0.58 3.90
N SER A 320 -4.43 1.52 3.46
CA SER A 320 -3.54 1.31 2.30
C SER A 320 -2.45 0.28 2.63
N LEU A 321 -2.43 -0.82 1.90
CA LEU A 321 -1.41 -1.86 2.02
C LEU A 321 -0.14 -1.43 1.29
N THR A 322 0.95 -1.29 2.04
CA THR A 322 2.27 -1.01 1.46
C THR A 322 2.88 -2.26 0.83
N GLY A 323 3.36 -2.14 -0.41
CA GLY A 323 3.95 -3.26 -1.15
C GLY A 323 5.36 -3.63 -0.67
N GLN A 324 6.21 -2.62 -0.44
CA GLN A 324 7.64 -2.80 -0.12
C GLN A 324 7.91 -2.77 1.40
N PRO A 325 8.96 -3.44 1.88
CA PRO A 325 9.24 -3.58 3.32
C PRO A 325 9.51 -2.25 4.03
N ASN A 326 10.08 -1.26 3.33
CA ASN A 326 10.46 0.02 3.90
C ASN A 326 10.11 1.19 2.99
N ALA A 327 8.95 1.13 2.30
CA ALA A 327 8.48 2.28 1.54
C ALA A 327 7.81 3.35 2.42
N MET A 328 7.43 3.00 3.66
CA MET A 328 6.86 3.95 4.62
C MET A 328 7.92 4.63 5.51
N GLY A 329 9.04 3.94 5.79
CA GLY A 329 10.13 4.44 6.63
C GLY A 329 11.08 5.34 5.85
#